data_AF-A0A848XZ72-F1
#
_entry.id   AF-A0A848XZ72-F1
#
_cell.length_a   1.000
_cell.length_b   1.000
_cell.length_c   1.000
_cell.angle_alpha   90.00
_cell.angle_beta   90.00
_cell.angle_gamma   90.00
#
_symmetry.space_group_name_H-M   'P 1'
#
loop_
_entity.id
_entity.type
_entity.pdbx_description
1 polymer ?
#
loop_
_entity_poly.entity_id
_entity_poly.type
_entity_poly.pdbx_seq_one_letter_code
_entity_poly.pdbx_strand_id
1 'polypeptide(L)'
;MPRPFLTARWEHLVFLNYACPRALLDPLVPEGTSLDLWNGEALVSLVGFRFADTKVRGLPIPGHRTFEEVNLRFYVRRTAPDGTERPAVVFIRELVPRRAIAFVARTLYNEPYRAVPMAHDVALDRERGGFAEYTWRAEGEPFAMRADVEGPAGRLEPGTEAAFITEHYWGYTRQRDGGTLEYQVEHPPWEIWTAHEARFTGPAAALYGPAFGEVLAAAPQSAFVAWGSEVAVYPGQRLA
;
A
#
# COMPACT_ATOMS: atom_id res chain seq x y z
N MET A 1 19.11 -6.89 -16.78
CA MET A 1 17.95 -6.52 -15.94
C MET A 1 17.85 -4.99 -15.89
N PRO A 2 16.64 -4.40 -15.94
CA PRO A 2 16.46 -2.96 -15.81
C PRO A 2 17.04 -2.47 -14.47
N ARG A 3 17.52 -1.23 -14.41
CA ARG A 3 18.00 -0.64 -13.15
C ARG A 3 16.81 -0.11 -12.35
N PRO A 4 16.79 -0.28 -11.02
CA PRO A 4 15.71 0.25 -10.19
C PRO A 4 15.71 1.78 -10.26
N PHE A 5 14.50 2.36 -10.34
CA PHE A 5 14.29 3.79 -10.24
C PHE A 5 14.41 4.25 -8.78
N LEU A 6 13.83 3.48 -7.86
CA LEU A 6 13.86 3.75 -6.43
C LEU A 6 14.25 2.47 -5.70
N THR A 7 15.10 2.60 -4.68
CA THR A 7 15.32 1.55 -3.69
C THR A 7 15.12 2.10 -2.30
N ALA A 8 14.58 1.29 -1.40
CA ALA A 8 14.33 1.66 -0.03
C ALA A 8 14.28 0.40 0.84
N ARG A 9 14.07 0.60 2.14
CA ARG A 9 13.66 -0.45 3.07
C ARG A 9 12.28 -0.08 3.59
N TRP A 10 11.31 -0.96 3.40
CA TRP A 10 10.00 -0.84 4.04
C TRP A 10 10.06 -1.52 5.39
N GLU A 11 9.55 -0.85 6.42
CA GLU A 11 9.55 -1.34 7.79
C GLU A 11 8.15 -1.24 8.39
N HIS A 12 7.81 -2.20 9.24
CA HIS A 12 6.66 -2.16 10.15
C HIS A 12 5.34 -1.89 9.43
N LEU A 13 5.04 -2.70 8.41
CA LEU A 13 3.89 -2.51 7.55
C LEU A 13 2.63 -3.02 8.24
N VAL A 14 1.68 -2.14 8.52
CA VAL A 14 0.37 -2.47 9.09
C VAL A 14 -0.64 -2.53 7.96
N PHE A 15 -1.35 -3.66 7.84
CA PHE A 15 -2.42 -3.88 6.89
C PHE A 15 -3.76 -3.97 7.61
N LEU A 16 -4.68 -3.08 7.27
CA LEU A 16 -6.10 -3.19 7.64
C LEU A 16 -6.90 -3.46 6.36
N ASN A 17 -7.55 -4.61 6.28
CA ASN A 17 -8.19 -5.08 5.06
C ASN A 17 -9.70 -5.11 5.22
N TYR A 18 -10.41 -4.63 4.21
CA TYR A 18 -11.85 -4.44 4.23
C TYR A 18 -12.46 -5.05 2.96
N ALA A 19 -13.57 -5.77 3.14
CA ALA A 19 -14.45 -6.10 2.03
C ALA A 19 -14.99 -4.81 1.40
N CYS A 20 -14.95 -4.72 0.08
CA CYS A 20 -15.39 -3.54 -0.66
C CYS A 20 -16.36 -3.96 -1.77
N PRO A 21 -17.52 -3.29 -1.91
CA PRO A 21 -18.41 -3.52 -3.04
C PRO A 21 -17.67 -3.25 -4.36
N ARG A 22 -17.68 -4.25 -5.26
CA ARG A 22 -17.05 -4.16 -6.60
C ARG A 22 -17.45 -2.89 -7.36
N ALA A 23 -18.72 -2.49 -7.27
CA ALA A 23 -19.25 -1.30 -7.92
C ALA A 23 -18.54 0.01 -7.51
N LEU A 24 -17.90 0.06 -6.34
CA LEU A 24 -17.07 1.21 -5.92
C LEU A 24 -15.69 1.20 -6.59
N LEU A 25 -15.17 0.02 -6.93
CA LEU A 25 -13.84 -0.18 -7.49
C LEU A 25 -13.85 -0.22 -9.02
N ASP A 26 -14.89 -0.75 -9.65
CA ASP A 26 -15.02 -0.90 -11.10
C ASP A 26 -14.68 0.39 -11.88
N PRO A 27 -15.14 1.60 -11.47
CA PRO A 27 -14.80 2.85 -12.16
C PRO A 27 -13.33 3.30 -12.02
N LEU A 28 -12.60 2.68 -11.09
CA LEU A 28 -11.21 2.96 -10.77
C LEU A 28 -10.24 1.96 -11.42
N VAL A 29 -10.75 0.84 -11.94
CA VAL A 29 -9.93 -0.19 -12.61
C VAL A 29 -9.24 0.40 -13.84
N PRO A 30 -7.90 0.37 -13.91
CA PRO A 30 -7.17 0.84 -15.08
C PRO A 30 -7.46 -0.01 -16.32
N GLU A 31 -7.43 0.63 -17.49
CA GLU A 31 -7.60 -0.04 -18.78
C GLU A 31 -6.59 -1.19 -18.94
N GLY A 32 -7.05 -2.33 -19.44
CA GLY A 32 -6.23 -3.52 -19.64
C GLY A 32 -6.02 -4.37 -18.38
N THR A 33 -6.72 -4.08 -17.28
CA THR A 33 -6.70 -4.87 -16.04
C THR A 33 -8.12 -5.29 -15.62
N SER A 34 -8.22 -6.21 -14.67
CA SER A 34 -9.48 -6.64 -14.07
C SER A 34 -9.33 -6.74 -12.55
N LEU A 35 -10.41 -6.56 -11.79
CA LEU A 35 -10.35 -6.74 -10.33
C LEU A 35 -9.86 -8.15 -9.98
N ASP A 36 -8.88 -8.21 -9.09
CA ASP A 36 -8.43 -9.46 -8.49
C ASP A 36 -9.19 -9.71 -7.19
N LEU A 37 -9.64 -10.94 -6.98
CA LEU A 37 -10.60 -11.26 -5.93
C LEU A 37 -10.09 -12.33 -5.00
N TRP A 38 -10.29 -12.07 -3.72
CA TRP A 38 -10.09 -13.05 -2.69
C TRP A 38 -11.38 -13.82 -2.46
N ASN A 39 -11.42 -15.11 -2.83
CA ASN A 39 -12.60 -15.96 -2.66
C ASN A 39 -13.91 -15.35 -3.21
N GLY A 40 -13.82 -14.59 -4.31
CA GLY A 40 -14.96 -13.92 -4.94
C GLY A 40 -15.27 -12.51 -4.41
N GLU A 41 -14.58 -12.08 -3.36
CA GLU A 41 -14.70 -10.78 -2.72
C GLU A 41 -13.61 -9.81 -3.18
N ALA A 42 -13.97 -8.54 -3.38
CA ALA A 42 -13.00 -7.50 -3.65
C ALA A 42 -12.54 -6.87 -2.34
N LEU A 43 -11.22 -6.73 -2.16
CA LEU A 43 -10.63 -6.18 -0.96
C LEU A 43 -10.05 -4.78 -1.23
N VAL A 44 -10.14 -3.93 -0.22
CA VAL A 44 -9.40 -2.67 -0.10
C VAL A 44 -8.55 -2.76 1.15
N SER A 45 -7.29 -2.32 1.05
CA SER A 45 -6.37 -2.29 2.18
C SER A 45 -5.90 -0.88 2.47
N LEU A 46 -6.02 -0.48 3.73
CA LEU A 46 -5.33 0.67 4.29
C LEU A 46 -4.00 0.16 4.84
N VAL A 47 -2.90 0.62 4.26
CA VAL A 47 -1.55 0.15 4.57
C VAL A 47 -0.71 1.30 5.09
N GLY A 48 -0.18 1.17 6.30
CA GLY A 48 0.71 2.15 6.93
C GLY A 48 2.10 1.56 7.14
N PHE A 49 3.14 2.26 6.72
CA PHE A 49 4.51 1.75 6.81
C PHE A 49 5.54 2.87 6.77
N ARG A 50 6.78 2.54 7.10
CA ARG A 50 7.91 3.46 7.07
C ARG A 50 8.85 3.12 5.92
N PHE A 51 9.15 4.10 5.08
CA PHE A 51 10.31 4.07 4.22
C PHE A 51 11.55 4.40 5.04
N ALA A 52 12.63 3.66 4.82
CA ALA A 52 13.97 3.94 5.31
C ALA A 52 15.00 3.79 4.18
N ASP A 53 16.12 4.50 4.30
CA ASP A 53 17.25 4.44 3.37
C ASP A 53 16.91 4.65 1.89
N THR A 54 15.88 5.45 1.62
CA THR A 54 15.39 5.70 0.26
C THR A 54 16.46 6.35 -0.62
N LYS A 55 16.64 5.78 -1.82
CA LYS A 55 17.54 6.26 -2.87
C LYS A 55 16.79 6.34 -4.19
N VAL A 56 16.98 7.42 -4.92
CA VAL A 56 16.44 7.57 -6.28
C VAL A 56 17.58 7.45 -7.27
N ARG A 57 17.48 6.50 -8.19
CA ARG A 57 18.54 6.14 -9.15
C ARG A 57 19.89 5.89 -8.46
N GLY A 58 19.84 5.28 -7.27
CA GLY A 58 21.00 4.97 -6.43
C GLY A 58 21.53 6.12 -5.57
N LEU A 59 21.00 7.34 -5.71
CA LEU A 59 21.46 8.52 -4.98
C LEU A 59 20.62 8.76 -3.72
N PRO A 60 21.24 8.94 -2.54
CA PRO A 60 20.58 9.49 -1.35
C PRO A 60 19.98 10.86 -1.64
N ILE A 61 18.73 11.09 -1.23
CA ILE A 61 18.16 12.46 -1.22
C ILE A 61 18.16 12.96 0.23
N PRO A 62 18.99 13.96 0.59
CA PRO A 62 19.01 14.54 1.93
C PRO A 62 17.60 14.97 2.39
N GLY A 63 17.24 14.62 3.63
CA GLY A 63 15.92 14.93 4.20
C GLY A 63 14.74 14.11 3.66
N HIS A 64 14.97 13.17 2.73
CA HIS A 64 13.92 12.37 2.08
C HIS A 64 14.24 10.87 2.06
N ARG A 65 15.16 10.43 2.92
CA ARG A 65 15.54 9.01 3.03
C ARG A 65 14.55 8.19 3.85
N THR A 66 13.92 8.83 4.82
CA THR A 66 13.08 8.19 5.82
C THR A 66 11.81 9.01 6.02
N PHE A 67 10.66 8.34 5.90
CA PHE A 67 9.34 8.96 6.01
C PHE A 67 8.25 7.89 6.16
N GLU A 68 7.10 8.29 6.69
CA GLU A 68 5.90 7.48 6.76
C GLU A 68 5.14 7.51 5.43
N GLU A 69 4.48 6.41 5.11
CA GLU A 69 3.47 6.36 4.07
C GLU A 69 2.22 5.64 4.59
N VAL A 70 1.05 6.20 4.26
CA VAL A 70 -0.23 5.52 4.41
C VAL A 70 -0.93 5.53 3.06
N ASN A 71 -1.27 4.35 2.54
CA ASN A 71 -1.97 4.22 1.28
C ASN A 71 -3.27 3.43 1.42
N LEU A 72 -4.25 3.82 0.61
CA LEU A 72 -5.48 3.08 0.40
C LEU A 72 -5.42 2.49 -1.00
N ARG A 73 -5.43 1.17 -1.10
CA ARG A 73 -5.24 0.45 -2.36
C ARG A 73 -6.22 -0.71 -2.51
N PHE A 74 -6.40 -1.14 -3.75
CA PHE A 74 -7.14 -2.35 -4.10
C PHE A 74 -6.37 -3.18 -5.12
N TYR A 75 -6.90 -4.37 -5.41
CA TYR A 75 -6.19 -5.42 -6.14
C TYR A 75 -6.77 -5.61 -7.54
N VAL A 76 -5.87 -5.66 -8.52
CA VAL A 76 -6.18 -5.96 -9.91
C VAL A 76 -5.21 -6.99 -10.43
N ARG A 77 -5.56 -7.61 -11.55
CA ARG A 77 -4.68 -8.51 -12.29
C ARG A 77 -4.74 -8.20 -13.77
N ARG A 78 -3.65 -8.51 -14.45
CA ARG A 78 -3.53 -8.42 -15.91
C ARG A 78 -2.86 -9.66 -16.46
N THR A 79 -3.43 -10.22 -17.52
CA THR A 79 -2.74 -11.19 -18.36
C THR A 79 -1.80 -10.46 -19.33
N ALA A 80 -0.50 -10.69 -19.21
CA ALA A 80 0.49 -10.16 -20.13
C ALA A 80 0.39 -10.83 -21.51
N PRO A 81 0.99 -10.24 -22.58
CA PRO A 81 0.92 -10.82 -23.93
C PRO A 81 1.49 -12.24 -24.06
N ASP A 82 2.36 -12.63 -23.12
CA ASP A 82 2.94 -13.98 -23.03
C ASP A 82 2.08 -14.97 -22.23
N GLY A 83 0.89 -14.56 -21.77
CA GLY A 83 -0.03 -15.36 -20.97
C GLY A 83 0.24 -15.34 -19.46
N THR A 84 1.27 -14.61 -19.00
CA THR A 84 1.60 -14.52 -17.57
C THR A 84 0.59 -13.62 -16.85
N GLU A 85 0.00 -14.13 -15.77
CA GLU A 85 -0.80 -13.31 -14.86
C GLU A 85 0.08 -12.40 -14.01
N ARG A 86 -0.27 -11.12 -13.94
CA ARG A 86 0.41 -10.09 -13.15
C ARG A 86 -0.56 -9.52 -12.11
N PRO A 87 -0.55 -10.06 -10.88
CA PRO A 87 -1.22 -9.43 -9.75
C PRO A 87 -0.58 -8.08 -9.47
N ALA A 88 -1.42 -7.05 -9.34
CA ALA A 88 -1.01 -5.68 -9.13
C ALA A 88 -1.91 -4.89 -8.18
N VAL A 89 -1.35 -3.83 -7.60
CA VAL A 89 -2.10 -2.88 -6.80
C VAL A 89 -2.49 -1.65 -7.60
N VAL A 90 -3.60 -1.04 -7.23
CA VAL A 90 -4.02 0.28 -7.69
C VAL A 90 -4.30 1.16 -6.49
N PHE A 91 -3.72 2.35 -6.48
CA PHE A 91 -3.86 3.30 -5.38
C PHE A 91 -5.08 4.20 -5.58
N ILE A 92 -5.94 4.24 -4.55
CA ILE A 92 -7.02 5.22 -4.42
C ILE A 92 -6.43 6.53 -3.87
N ARG A 93 -5.50 6.40 -2.93
CA ARG A 93 -4.85 7.52 -2.25
C ARG A 93 -3.53 7.07 -1.62
N GLU A 94 -2.53 7.94 -1.68
CA GLU A 94 -1.25 7.77 -0.97
C GLU A 94 -0.94 9.03 -0.18
N LEU A 95 -0.50 8.87 1.06
CA LEU A 95 -0.23 9.95 2.01
C LEU A 95 1.22 9.89 2.44
N VAL A 96 1.92 11.03 2.38
CA VAL A 96 3.33 11.14 2.79
C VAL A 96 3.58 12.47 3.53
N PRO A 97 4.62 12.59 4.38
CA PRO A 97 4.92 13.83 5.09
C PRO A 97 5.53 14.92 4.22
N ARG A 98 6.15 14.56 3.08
CA ARG A 98 6.96 15.49 2.28
C ARG A 98 6.29 15.83 0.95
N ARG A 99 6.08 17.13 0.72
CA ARG A 99 5.55 17.68 -0.55
C ARG A 99 6.40 17.31 -1.77
N ALA A 100 7.72 17.23 -1.61
CA ALA A 100 8.63 16.86 -2.70
C ALA A 100 8.39 15.41 -3.17
N ILE A 101 8.17 14.47 -2.24
CA ILE A 101 7.85 13.07 -2.57
C ILE A 101 6.53 13.01 -3.33
N ALA A 102 5.48 13.65 -2.78
CA ALA A 102 4.17 13.73 -3.42
C ALA A 102 4.22 14.41 -4.80
N PHE A 103 5.15 15.35 -5.02
CA PHE A 103 5.35 15.98 -6.34
C PHE A 103 6.01 15.02 -7.34
N VAL A 104 7.07 14.31 -6.93
CA VAL A 104 7.77 13.36 -7.80
C VAL A 104 6.84 12.22 -8.23
N ALA A 105 6.10 11.62 -7.30
CA ALA A 105 5.17 10.53 -7.60
C ALA A 105 4.06 10.97 -8.57
N ARG A 106 3.40 12.13 -8.31
CA ARG A 106 2.40 12.71 -9.23
C ARG A 106 2.96 13.04 -10.61
N THR A 107 4.23 13.40 -10.70
CA THR A 107 4.84 13.81 -11.97
C THR A 107 5.29 12.61 -12.81
N LEU A 108 5.81 11.57 -12.17
CA LEU A 108 6.38 10.41 -12.87
C LEU A 108 5.38 9.26 -13.06
N TYR A 109 4.52 9.02 -12.07
CA TYR A 109 3.59 7.90 -12.03
C TYR A 109 2.12 8.34 -12.10
N ASN A 110 1.83 9.65 -12.02
CA ASN A 110 0.45 10.19 -11.96
C ASN A 110 -0.39 9.60 -10.81
N GLU A 111 0.27 9.21 -9.72
CA GLU A 111 -0.37 8.60 -8.56
C GLU A 111 -1.02 9.64 -7.62
N PRO A 112 -2.07 9.27 -6.89
CA PRO A 112 -2.92 10.20 -6.12
C PRO A 112 -2.29 10.68 -4.79
N TYR A 113 -0.98 10.98 -4.78
CA TYR A 113 -0.25 11.39 -3.59
C TYR A 113 -0.74 12.72 -3.01
N ARG A 114 -0.84 12.76 -1.68
CA ARG A 114 -1.10 13.96 -0.89
C ARG A 114 -0.08 14.10 0.23
N ALA A 115 0.44 15.30 0.39
CA ALA A 115 1.33 15.60 1.50
C ALA A 115 0.52 16.03 2.73
N VAL A 116 0.72 15.34 3.87
CA VAL A 116 0.03 15.59 5.15
C VAL A 116 1.03 15.44 6.30
N PRO A 117 0.91 16.15 7.43
CA PRO A 117 1.73 15.86 8.61
C PRO A 117 1.49 14.43 9.10
N MET A 118 2.55 13.68 9.37
CA MET A 118 2.49 12.28 9.81
C MET A 118 3.45 12.02 10.96
N ALA A 119 3.16 10.99 11.75
CA ALA A 119 4.03 10.42 12.76
C ALA A 119 3.74 8.92 12.91
N HIS A 120 4.65 8.19 13.56
CA HIS A 120 4.46 6.79 13.91
C HIS A 120 4.93 6.54 15.34
N ASP A 121 4.37 5.50 15.97
CA ASP A 121 4.85 4.92 17.21
C ASP A 121 4.88 3.40 17.05
N VAL A 122 6.06 2.80 17.21
CA VAL A 122 6.29 1.39 16.92
C VAL A 122 7.15 0.77 18.02
N ALA A 123 6.64 -0.30 18.60
CA ALA A 123 7.36 -1.16 19.50
C ALA A 123 7.10 -2.61 19.08
N LEU A 124 7.88 -3.11 18.13
CA LEU A 124 7.80 -4.48 17.61
C LEU A 124 9.08 -5.25 17.92
N ASP A 125 8.93 -6.49 18.36
CA ASP A 125 9.99 -7.48 18.53
C ASP A 125 9.64 -8.74 17.73
N ARG A 126 10.61 -9.27 16.96
CA ARG A 126 10.38 -10.40 16.05
C ARG A 126 9.86 -11.67 16.74
N GLU A 127 10.19 -11.89 18.02
CA GLU A 127 9.84 -13.11 18.75
C GLU A 127 8.64 -12.92 19.69
N ARG A 128 8.38 -11.68 20.13
CA ARG A 128 7.36 -11.37 21.15
C ARG A 128 6.13 -10.66 20.61
N GLY A 129 6.23 -10.01 19.45
CA GLY A 129 5.18 -9.15 18.90
C GLY A 129 5.30 -7.71 19.43
N GLY A 130 4.15 -7.06 19.66
CA GLY A 130 4.07 -5.66 20.08
C GLY A 130 3.05 -4.88 19.25
N PHE A 131 3.38 -3.64 18.87
CA PHE A 131 2.45 -2.80 18.11
C PHE A 131 3.13 -1.89 17.10
N ALA A 132 2.36 -1.48 16.10
CA ALA A 132 2.71 -0.39 15.20
C ALA A 132 1.50 0.53 14.98
N GLU A 133 1.71 1.82 15.16
CA GLU A 133 0.71 2.87 14.97
C GLU A 133 1.25 3.95 14.02
N TYR A 134 0.40 4.40 13.11
CA TYR A 134 0.65 5.52 12.22
C TYR A 134 -0.45 6.56 12.39
N THR A 135 -0.07 7.83 12.52
CA THR A 135 -0.98 8.96 12.70
C THR A 135 -0.72 10.03 11.66
N TRP A 136 -1.78 10.74 11.25
CA TRP A 136 -1.67 11.87 10.34
C TRP A 136 -2.77 12.91 10.57
N ARG A 137 -2.60 14.10 9.97
CA ARG A 137 -3.64 15.15 9.97
C ARG A 137 -4.04 15.52 8.55
N ALA A 138 -5.33 15.41 8.24
CA ALA A 138 -5.90 15.79 6.95
C ALA A 138 -7.24 16.50 7.16
N GLU A 139 -7.60 17.45 6.29
CA GLU A 139 -8.85 18.22 6.43
C GLU A 139 -9.06 18.89 7.81
N GLY A 140 -7.97 19.22 8.51
CA GLY A 140 -8.01 19.77 9.87
C GLY A 140 -8.17 18.70 10.97
N GLU A 141 -8.50 17.47 10.61
CA GLU A 141 -8.86 16.38 11.51
C GLU A 141 -7.71 15.38 11.73
N PRO A 142 -7.64 14.74 12.91
CA PRO A 142 -6.67 13.70 13.19
C PRO A 142 -7.14 12.34 12.65
N PHE A 143 -6.17 11.54 12.23
CA PHE A 143 -6.36 10.17 11.78
C PHE A 143 -5.30 9.27 12.41
N ALA A 144 -5.66 8.01 12.63
CA ALA A 144 -4.76 6.99 13.13
C ALA A 144 -5.10 5.61 12.56
N MET A 145 -4.11 4.76 12.41
CA MET A 145 -4.27 3.33 12.23
C MET A 145 -3.28 2.59 13.13
N ARG A 146 -3.71 1.49 13.74
CA ARG A 146 -2.87 0.66 14.61
C ARG A 146 -3.21 -0.81 14.45
N ALA A 147 -2.19 -1.64 14.62
CA ALA A 147 -2.34 -3.06 14.88
C ALA A 147 -1.46 -3.49 16.06
N ASP A 148 -2.00 -4.40 16.87
CA ASP A 148 -1.34 -5.06 17.98
C ASP A 148 -1.21 -6.57 17.64
N VAL A 149 -0.01 -7.10 17.88
CA VAL A 149 0.41 -8.44 17.47
C VAL A 149 1.12 -9.12 18.64
N GLU A 150 1.11 -10.45 18.65
CA GLU A 150 1.73 -11.24 19.70
C GLU A 150 2.50 -12.43 19.15
N GLY A 151 3.47 -12.90 19.92
CA GLY A 151 4.29 -14.05 19.57
C GLY A 151 5.28 -13.80 18.42
N PRO A 152 5.87 -14.87 17.88
CA PRO A 152 6.88 -14.74 16.84
C PRO A 152 6.25 -14.42 15.47
N ALA A 153 6.96 -13.63 14.67
CA ALA A 153 6.62 -13.41 13.27
C ALA A 153 6.71 -14.74 12.52
N GLY A 154 5.64 -15.07 11.79
CA GLY A 154 5.54 -16.29 11.01
C GLY A 154 5.92 -16.07 9.54
N ARG A 155 6.28 -17.16 8.87
CA ARG A 155 6.43 -17.15 7.41
C ARG A 155 5.07 -16.89 6.76
N LEU A 156 5.05 -16.15 5.67
CA LEU A 156 3.88 -16.03 4.81
C LEU A 156 3.54 -17.37 4.17
N GLU A 157 2.40 -17.92 4.52
CA GLU A 157 1.91 -19.19 3.98
C GLU A 157 1.15 -18.98 2.66
N PRO A 158 1.49 -19.71 1.58
CA PRO A 158 0.77 -19.62 0.31
C PRO A 158 -0.72 -19.95 0.44
N GLY A 159 -1.56 -19.30 -0.36
CA GLY A 159 -3.00 -19.55 -0.36
C GLY A 159 -3.74 -18.96 0.85
N THR A 160 -3.11 -18.07 1.61
CA THR A 160 -3.76 -17.25 2.65
C THR A 160 -4.17 -15.88 2.10
N GLU A 161 -5.08 -15.19 2.80
CA GLU A 161 -5.50 -13.82 2.43
C GLU A 161 -4.32 -12.85 2.50
N ALA A 162 -3.44 -13.01 3.50
CA ALA A 162 -2.23 -12.21 3.61
C ALA A 162 -1.32 -12.44 2.39
N ALA A 163 -1.13 -13.69 1.95
CA ALA A 163 -0.36 -13.98 0.74
C ALA A 163 -1.01 -13.39 -0.51
N PHE A 164 -2.34 -13.47 -0.63
CA PHE A 164 -3.06 -12.76 -1.68
C PHE A 164 -2.72 -11.26 -1.63
N ILE A 165 -2.88 -10.59 -0.49
CA ILE A 165 -2.66 -9.14 -0.36
C ILE A 165 -1.21 -8.69 -0.62
N THR A 166 -0.21 -9.46 -0.21
CA THR A 166 1.20 -9.03 -0.24
C THR A 166 1.94 -9.47 -1.50
N GLU A 167 1.54 -10.56 -2.15
CA GLU A 167 2.23 -11.09 -3.34
C GLU A 167 1.81 -10.36 -4.64
N HIS A 168 1.74 -9.02 -4.58
CA HIS A 168 1.41 -8.13 -5.70
C HIS A 168 2.64 -7.30 -6.09
N TYR A 169 3.36 -7.79 -7.10
CA TYR A 169 4.66 -7.24 -7.54
C TYR A 169 4.57 -6.16 -8.62
N TRP A 170 3.36 -5.70 -8.92
CA TRP A 170 3.10 -4.71 -9.95
C TRP A 170 2.19 -3.60 -9.43
N GLY A 171 2.31 -2.41 -10.02
CA GLY A 171 1.38 -1.31 -9.83
C GLY A 171 0.83 -0.85 -11.18
N TYR A 172 -0.47 -0.56 -11.22
CA TYR A 172 -1.10 0.06 -12.38
C TYR A 172 -1.72 1.40 -12.00
N THR A 173 -1.50 2.40 -12.83
CA THR A 173 -1.99 3.76 -12.60
C THR A 173 -2.54 4.37 -13.88
N ARG A 174 -3.78 4.85 -13.80
CA ARG A 174 -4.48 5.48 -14.92
C ARG A 174 -3.82 6.82 -15.25
N GLN A 175 -3.53 7.01 -16.52
CA GLN A 175 -2.91 8.20 -17.09
C GLN A 175 -3.98 9.21 -17.53
N ARG A 176 -3.59 10.47 -17.69
CA ARG A 176 -4.51 11.57 -18.03
C ARG A 176 -5.17 11.41 -19.42
N ASP A 177 -4.53 10.67 -20.30
CA ASP A 177 -5.01 10.33 -21.65
C ASP A 177 -5.90 9.07 -21.65
N GLY A 178 -6.22 8.50 -20.48
CA GLY A 178 -7.05 7.31 -20.33
C GLY A 178 -6.26 6.00 -20.27
N GLY A 179 -5.03 5.99 -20.80
CA GLY A 179 -4.19 4.79 -20.82
C GLY A 179 -3.67 4.37 -19.44
N THR A 180 -2.93 3.26 -19.40
CA THR A 180 -2.42 2.68 -18.15
C THR A 180 -0.89 2.67 -18.14
N LEU A 181 -0.30 3.12 -17.03
CA LEU A 181 1.12 2.93 -16.74
C LEU A 181 1.27 1.73 -15.80
N GLU A 182 2.14 0.80 -16.18
CA GLU A 182 2.54 -0.37 -15.42
C GLU A 182 3.93 -0.13 -14.83
N TYR A 183 4.17 -0.51 -13.58
CA TYR A 183 5.53 -0.56 -13.02
C TYR A 183 5.67 -1.75 -12.08
N GLN A 184 6.90 -2.21 -11.90
CA GLN A 184 7.20 -3.36 -11.05
C GLN A 184 7.74 -2.90 -9.69
N VAL A 185 7.30 -3.60 -8.64
CA VAL A 185 7.83 -3.51 -7.28
C VAL A 185 8.37 -4.88 -6.91
N GLU A 186 9.62 -4.93 -6.49
CA GLU A 186 10.29 -6.15 -6.04
C GLU A 186 10.53 -6.06 -4.54
N HIS A 187 10.10 -7.10 -3.84
CA HIS A 187 10.40 -7.36 -2.43
C HIS A 187 10.37 -8.88 -2.21
N PRO A 188 11.12 -9.43 -1.25
CA PRO A 188 10.90 -10.80 -0.82
C PRO A 188 9.52 -10.96 -0.13
N PRO A 189 8.98 -12.18 -0.05
CA PRO A 189 7.88 -12.48 0.87
C PRO A 189 8.28 -12.06 2.29
N TRP A 190 7.37 -11.38 2.98
CA TRP A 190 7.62 -10.93 4.34
C TRP A 190 7.28 -12.00 5.37
N GLU A 191 7.93 -11.91 6.52
CA GLU A 191 7.37 -12.50 7.72
C GLU A 191 6.27 -11.59 8.27
N ILE A 192 5.21 -12.21 8.76
CA ILE A 192 4.01 -11.52 9.21
C ILE A 192 3.54 -12.00 10.58
N TRP A 193 2.83 -11.13 11.26
CA TRP A 193 1.97 -11.46 12.38
C TRP A 193 0.52 -11.26 11.98
N THR A 194 -0.36 -12.18 12.38
CA THR A 194 -1.80 -11.86 12.41
C THR A 194 -2.05 -10.91 13.57
N ALA A 195 -2.76 -9.81 13.33
CA ALA A 195 -3.13 -8.87 14.37
C ALA A 195 -4.34 -9.38 15.15
N HIS A 196 -4.27 -9.34 16.48
CA HIS A 196 -5.41 -9.70 17.34
C HIS A 196 -6.28 -8.48 17.67
N GLU A 197 -5.70 -7.28 17.64
CA GLU A 197 -6.42 -6.01 17.69
C GLU A 197 -5.94 -5.12 16.55
N ALA A 198 -6.88 -4.48 15.86
CA ALA A 198 -6.55 -3.54 14.81
C ALA A 198 -7.66 -2.50 14.67
N ARG A 199 -7.27 -1.24 14.45
CA ARG A 199 -8.23 -0.13 14.37
C ARG A 199 -7.78 0.95 13.42
N PHE A 200 -8.76 1.57 12.79
CA PHE A 200 -8.65 2.85 12.12
C PHE A 200 -9.49 3.89 12.87
N THR A 201 -9.02 5.12 12.97
CA THR A 201 -9.72 6.23 13.62
C THR A 201 -9.58 7.49 12.78
N GLY A 202 -10.67 8.22 12.61
CA GLY A 202 -10.71 9.49 11.88
C GLY A 202 -11.89 9.57 10.91
N PRO A 203 -12.21 10.77 10.40
CA PRO A 203 -13.33 10.97 9.50
C PRO A 203 -12.99 10.52 8.06
N ALA A 204 -12.97 9.21 7.81
CA ALA A 204 -12.60 8.65 6.50
C ALA A 204 -13.35 9.27 5.33
N ALA A 205 -14.66 9.56 5.49
CA ALA A 205 -15.47 10.19 4.45
C ALA A 205 -14.92 11.54 3.98
N ALA A 206 -14.29 12.32 4.87
CA ALA A 206 -13.70 13.61 4.52
C ALA A 206 -12.46 13.46 3.62
N LEU A 207 -11.71 12.36 3.78
CA LEU A 207 -10.44 12.15 3.07
C LEU A 207 -10.57 11.26 1.82
N TYR A 208 -11.43 10.24 1.88
CA TYR A 208 -11.60 9.22 0.84
C TYR A 208 -12.96 9.31 0.13
N GLY A 209 -13.83 10.22 0.56
CA GLY A 209 -15.20 10.37 0.05
C GLY A 209 -16.20 9.45 0.79
N PRO A 210 -17.51 9.74 0.72
CA PRO A 210 -18.53 9.05 1.50
C PRO A 210 -18.51 7.53 1.36
N ALA A 211 -18.42 7.02 0.12
CA ALA A 211 -18.48 5.58 -0.15
C ALA A 211 -17.32 4.80 0.49
N PHE A 212 -16.08 5.27 0.36
CA PHE A 212 -14.94 4.65 1.06
C PHE A 212 -14.95 4.96 2.56
N GLY A 213 -15.55 6.08 2.96
CA GLY A 213 -15.81 6.40 4.36
C GLY A 213 -16.66 5.34 5.05
N GLU A 214 -17.71 4.85 4.39
CA GLU A 214 -18.56 3.76 4.90
C GLU A 214 -17.80 2.44 5.01
N VAL A 215 -16.98 2.10 4.01
CA VAL A 215 -16.12 0.89 4.04
C VAL A 215 -15.15 0.94 5.23
N LEU A 216 -14.46 2.06 5.43
CA LEU A 216 -13.46 2.24 6.49
C LEU A 216 -14.08 2.49 7.88
N ALA A 217 -15.38 2.72 7.97
CA ALA A 217 -16.10 2.84 9.25
C ALA A 217 -16.43 1.46 9.86
N ALA A 218 -16.42 0.40 9.06
CA ALA A 218 -16.55 -0.97 9.55
C ALA A 218 -15.27 -1.41 10.28
N ALA A 219 -15.36 -2.47 11.07
CA ALA A 219 -14.16 -3.15 11.56
C ALA A 219 -13.41 -3.80 10.37
N PRO A 220 -12.06 -3.80 10.35
CA PRO A 220 -11.31 -4.56 9.36
C PRO A 220 -11.73 -6.03 9.38
N GLN A 221 -11.93 -6.62 8.21
CA GLN A 221 -12.22 -8.05 8.06
C GLN A 221 -11.02 -8.90 8.48
N SER A 222 -9.83 -8.43 8.14
CA SER A 222 -8.57 -9.02 8.55
C SER A 222 -7.54 -7.91 8.77
N ALA A 223 -6.55 -8.19 9.60
CA ALA A 223 -5.42 -7.31 9.81
C ALA A 223 -4.16 -8.11 10.13
N PHE A 224 -3.03 -7.60 9.68
CA PHE A 224 -1.73 -8.20 9.95
C PHE A 224 -0.62 -7.15 9.87
N VAL A 225 0.51 -7.48 10.46
CA VAL A 225 1.72 -6.66 10.41
C VAL A 225 2.81 -7.44 9.71
N ALA A 226 3.49 -6.82 8.74
CA ALA A 226 4.69 -7.38 8.13
C ALA A 226 5.94 -6.69 8.68
N TRP A 227 6.98 -7.46 8.97
CA TRP A 227 8.25 -6.91 9.46
C TRP A 227 8.88 -5.93 8.46
N GLY A 228 8.81 -6.29 7.18
CA GLY A 228 9.33 -5.51 6.06
C GLY A 228 10.65 -6.05 5.50
N SER A 229 11.17 -5.34 4.51
CA SER A 229 12.35 -5.76 3.73
C SER A 229 12.96 -4.61 2.94
N GLU A 230 14.09 -4.87 2.31
CA GLU A 230 14.52 -4.07 1.16
C GLU A 230 13.50 -4.19 0.01
N VAL A 231 13.34 -3.10 -0.72
CA VAL A 231 12.45 -3.02 -1.87
C VAL A 231 13.11 -2.27 -3.04
N ALA A 232 12.70 -2.63 -4.25
CA ALA A 232 13.09 -1.96 -5.47
C ALA A 232 11.86 -1.65 -6.34
N VAL A 233 11.74 -0.40 -6.76
CA VAL A 233 10.70 0.04 -7.70
C VAL A 233 11.35 0.36 -9.03
N TYR A 234 10.82 -0.22 -10.10
CA TYR A 234 11.35 -0.07 -11.44
C TYR A 234 10.64 1.06 -12.22
N PRO A 235 11.27 1.61 -13.27
CA PRO A 235 10.63 2.60 -14.13
C PRO A 235 9.33 2.06 -14.72
N GLY A 236 8.31 2.92 -14.79
CA GLY A 236 7.04 2.54 -15.41
C GLY A 236 7.10 2.48 -16.94
N GLN A 237 6.27 1.62 -17.52
CA GLN A 237 6.04 1.46 -18.95
C GLN A 237 4.55 1.62 -19.23
N ARG A 238 4.21 2.34 -20.31
CA ARG A 238 2.81 2.44 -20.75
C ARG A 238 2.39 1.12 -21.39
N LEU A 239 1.18 0.67 -21.03
CA LEU A 239 0.51 -0.37 -21.80
C LEU A 239 0.16 0.19 -23.18
N ALA A 240 0.52 -0.56 -24.21
CA ALA A 240 0.25 -0.22 -25.61
C ALA A 240 -1.20 -0.51 -25.97
#